data_AF-A0A6A5VI17-F1
#
_entry.id   AF-A0A6A5VI17-F1
#
_cell.length_a   1.000
_cell.length_b   1.000
_cell.length_c   1.000
_cell.angle_alpha   90.00
_cell.angle_beta   90.00
_cell.angle_gamma   90.00
#
_symmetry.space_group_name_H-M   'P 1'
#
loop_
_entity.id
_entity.type
_entity.pdbx_description
1 polymer ?
#
loop_
_entity_poly.entity_id
_entity_poly.type
_entity_poly.pdbx_seq_one_letter_code
_entity_poly.pdbx_strand_id
1 'polypeptide(L)' 'NNRDRWSWKRISAETDSFVLCHNDLGSQNIFVRPDTFEIVAIIEWEFAGFFPTHFEFPLWR' A
#
# COMPACT_ATOMS: atom_id res chain seq x y z
N ASN A 1 -25.49 4.81 -21.39
CA ASN A 1 -24.18 4.85 -20.69
C ASN A 1 -24.41 4.45 -19.24
N ASN A 2 -24.13 3.20 -18.87
CA ASN A 2 -24.46 2.63 -17.55
C ASN A 2 -23.27 1.84 -16.96
N ARG A 3 -22.05 2.40 -17.04
CA ARG A 3 -20.81 1.73 -16.61
C ARG A 3 -20.50 1.92 -15.12
N ASP A 4 -21.16 2.85 -14.43
CA ASP A 4 -20.80 3.26 -13.06
C ASP A 4 -21.79 2.78 -11.98
N ARG A 5 -22.42 1.60 -12.17
CA ARG A 5 -23.35 1.02 -11.17
C ARG A 5 -22.73 -0.02 -10.25
N TRP A 6 -21.40 -0.10 -10.17
CA TRP A 6 -20.79 -0.94 -9.14
C TRP A 6 -20.86 -0.21 -7.80
N SER A 7 -21.80 -0.61 -6.94
CA SER A 7 -21.82 -0.19 -5.55
C SER A 7 -20.69 -0.92 -4.83
N TRP A 8 -19.52 -0.29 -4.74
CA TRP A 8 -18.43 -0.80 -3.92
C TRP A 8 -18.90 -0.89 -2.46
N LYS A 9 -19.04 -2.12 -1.96
CA LYS A 9 -19.41 -2.33 -0.56
C LYS A 9 -18.29 -1.82 0.32
N ARG A 10 -18.54 -0.76 1.09
CA ARG A 10 -17.57 -0.27 2.08
C ARG A 10 -17.33 -1.37 3.11
N ILE A 11 -16.08 -1.75 3.29
CA ILE A 11 -15.65 -2.62 4.38
C ILE A 11 -15.22 -1.72 5.53
N SER A 12 -15.67 -2.02 6.73
CA SER A 12 -15.29 -1.31 7.96
C SER A 12 -15.04 -2.30 9.08
N ALA A 13 -14.26 -1.88 10.07
CA ALA A 13 -14.03 -2.62 11.30
C ALA A 13 -14.43 -1.75 12.49
N GLU A 14 -14.76 -2.37 13.61
CA GLU A 14 -15.04 -1.67 14.87
C GLU A 14 -13.77 -1.10 15.52
N THR A 15 -12.60 -1.59 15.11
CA THR A 15 -11.29 -1.19 15.59
C THR A 15 -10.44 -0.61 14.45
N ASP A 16 -9.35 0.07 14.80
CA ASP A 16 -8.36 0.61 13.86
C ASP A 16 -7.47 -0.51 13.27
N SER A 17 -8.09 -1.48 12.61
CA SER A 17 -7.44 -2.66 12.06
C SER A 17 -6.88 -2.48 10.64
N PHE A 18 -7.22 -1.38 9.98
CA PHE A 18 -6.75 -1.06 8.63
C PHE A 18 -5.63 -0.03 8.68
N VAL A 19 -4.49 -0.36 8.10
CA VAL A 19 -3.34 0.53 7.92
C VAL A 19 -3.15 0.83 6.45
N LEU A 20 -2.47 1.94 6.14
CA LEU A 20 -2.04 2.20 4.77
C LEU A 20 -0.99 1.14 4.38
N CYS A 21 -1.32 0.32 3.39
CA CYS A 21 -0.40 -0.63 2.77
C CYS A 21 -0.08 -0.20 1.34
N HIS A 22 1.14 -0.44 0.89
CA HIS A 22 1.57 -0.24 -0.49
C HIS A 22 1.14 -1.41 -1.40
N ASN A 23 1.10 -2.63 -0.84
CA ASN A 23 0.78 -3.90 -1.52
C ASN A 23 1.72 -4.34 -2.66
N ASP A 24 2.75 -3.56 -2.98
CA ASP A 24 3.81 -3.89 -3.93
C ASP A 24 5.14 -3.24 -3.52
N LEU A 25 5.43 -3.24 -2.21
CA LEU A 25 6.66 -2.62 -1.70
C LEU A 25 7.85 -3.55 -1.89
N GLY A 26 8.50 -3.48 -3.05
CA GLY A 26 9.80 -4.09 -3.30
C GLY A 26 10.92 -3.05 -3.38
N SER A 27 12.18 -3.50 -3.38
CA SER A 27 13.34 -2.60 -3.46
C SER A 27 13.37 -1.74 -4.73
N GLN A 28 12.75 -2.22 -5.82
CA GLN A 28 12.59 -1.48 -7.07
C GLN A 28 11.73 -0.21 -6.92
N ASN A 29 10.86 -0.15 -5.90
CA ASN A 29 9.93 0.95 -5.64
C ASN A 29 10.45 1.93 -4.56
N ILE A 30 11.70 1.75 -4.09
CA ILE A 30 12.33 2.58 -3.06
C ILE A 30 13.55 3.27 -3.66
N PHE A 31 13.52 4.60 -3.72
CA PHE A 31 14.70 5.38 -4.10
C PHE A 31 15.52 5.73 -2.86
N VAL A 32 16.83 5.55 -2.97
CA VAL A 32 17.79 5.86 -1.91
C VAL A 32 18.90 6.77 -2.44
N ARG A 33 19.47 7.60 -1.56
CA ARG A 33 20.71 8.31 -1.84
C ARG A 33 21.87 7.30 -1.93
N PRO A 34 22.70 7.31 -3.00
CA PRO A 34 23.75 6.30 -3.18
C PRO A 34 24.91 6.41 -2.19
N ASP A 35 25.10 7.58 -1.58
CA ASP A 35 26.17 7.93 -0.66
C ASP A 35 25.80 7.71 0.81
N THR A 36 24.53 7.91 1.17
CA THR A 36 24.04 7.82 2.56
C THR A 36 23.07 6.67 2.81
N PHE A 37 22.55 6.06 1.74
CA PHE A 37 21.45 5.08 1.77
C PHE A 37 20.16 5.60 2.41
N GLU A 38 20.00 6.91 2.55
CA GLU A 38 18.76 7.51 3.02
C GLU A 38 17.66 7.35 1.98
N ILE A 39 16.48 6.90 2.40
CA ILE A 39 15.29 6.81 1.56
C ILE A 39 14.87 8.22 1.16
N VAL A 40 14.72 8.45 -0.15
CA VAL A 40 14.29 9.75 -0.70
C VAL A 40 12.89 9.71 -1.31
N ALA A 41 12.43 8.55 -1.75
CA ALA A 41 11.08 8.37 -2.27
C ALA A 41 10.63 6.91 -2.17
N ILE A 42 9.31 6.73 -2.03
CA ILE A 42 8.60 5.49 -2.29
C ILE A 42 7.64 5.79 -3.44
N ILE A 43 7.69 5.00 -4.51
CA ILE A 43 6.93 5.22 -5.76
C ILE A 43 6.01 4.03 -6.06
N GLU A 44 5.20 4.11 -7.12
CA GLU A 44 4.30 3.02 -7.56
C GLU A 44 3.15 2.69 -6.58
N TRP A 45 2.45 3.73 -6.12
CA TRP A 45 1.34 3.63 -5.15
C TRP A 45 -0.01 3.13 -5.74
N GLU A 46 -0.05 2.63 -6.98
CA GLU A 46 -1.31 2.32 -7.66
C GLU A 46 -2.12 1.17 -7.01
N PHE A 47 -1.44 0.31 -6.26
CA PHE A 47 -2.05 -0.78 -5.48
C PHE A 47 -2.26 -0.42 -4.00
N ALA A 48 -1.93 0.80 -3.60
CA ALA A 48 -2.00 1.20 -2.20
C ALA A 48 -3.43 1.43 -1.71
N GLY A 49 -3.62 1.28 -0.40
CA GLY A 49 -4.90 1.53 0.24
C GLY A 49 -4.92 1.09 1.70
N PHE A 50 -6.11 1.03 2.29
CA PHE A 50 -6.29 0.66 3.69
C PHE A 50 -6.63 -0.84 3.83
N PHE A 51 -5.69 -1.62 4.35
CA PHE A 51 -5.77 -3.08 4.45
C PHE A 51 -5.36 -3.57 5.85
N PRO A 52 -5.74 -4.79 6.25
CA PRO A 52 -5.18 -5.41 7.45
C PRO A 52 -3.66 -5.52 7.35
N THR A 53 -2.96 -5.32 8.47
CA THR A 53 -1.47 -5.27 8.51
C THR A 53 -0.77 -6.47 7.86
N HIS A 54 -1.39 -7.66 7.87
CA HIS A 54 -0.84 -8.87 7.27
C HIS A 54 -0.68 -8.83 5.73
N PHE A 55 -1.28 -7.85 5.04
CA PHE A 55 -1.11 -7.66 3.60
C PHE A 55 0.31 -7.23 3.22
N GLU A 56 1.04 -6.60 4.14
CA GLU A 56 2.40 -6.11 3.92
C GLU A 56 3.45 -6.81 4.78
N PHE A 57 3.00 -7.47 5.86
CA PHE A 57 3.82 -8.10 6.89
C PHE A 57 4.68 -9.34 6.49
N PRO A 58 4.58 -9.97 5.29
CA PRO A 58 5.51 -11.04 4.92
C PRO A 58 6.61 -10.66 3.90
N LEU A 59 6.67 -9.44 3.36
CA LEU A 59 7.62 -9.10 2.29
C LEU A 59 9.09 -8.94 2.75
N TRP A 60 9.35 -8.82 4.05
CA TRP A 60 10.67 -8.43 4.60
C TRP A 60 11.19 -9.38 5.70
N ARG A 61 11.39 -10.67 5.39
CA ARG A 61 12.14 -11.59 6.26
C ARG A 61 13.61 -11.71 5.84
#